data_AF-A0A2V7W2T6-F1
#
_entry.id   AF-A0A2V7W2T6-F1
#
_cell.length_a   1.000
_cell.length_b   1.000
_cell.length_c   1.000
_cell.angle_alpha   90.00
_cell.angle_beta   90.00
_cell.angle_gamma   90.00
#
_symmetry.space_group_name_H-M   'P 1'
#
loop_
_entity.id
_entity.type
_entity.pdbx_description
1 polymer ?
#
loop_
_entity_poly.entity_id
_entity_poly.type
_entity_poly.pdbx_seq_one_letter_code
_entity_poly.pdbx_strand_id
1 'polypeptide(L)'
;MKRLRSCSVAQLRGIQPRDRATEQPVISYPFPPMSDEPEYLICLQCDTPTYQFEYVKGKLAQVVCNTCGADDPSDFLTEAELEEQS
;
A
#
# COMPACT_ATOMS: atom_id res chain seq x y z
N MET A 1 22.37 -45.46 -49.70
CA MET A 1 21.86 -45.06 -48.37
C MET A 1 22.92 -44.23 -47.64
N LYS A 2 22.50 -43.12 -47.00
CA LYS A 2 23.13 -42.38 -45.88
C LYS A 2 23.63 -40.94 -46.16
N ARG A 3 22.65 -40.03 -46.06
CA ARG A 3 22.62 -38.76 -45.31
C ARG A 3 23.53 -37.60 -45.77
N LEU A 4 22.91 -36.66 -46.48
CA LEU A 4 23.29 -35.24 -46.46
C LEU A 4 23.30 -34.73 -45.01
N ARG A 5 24.31 -33.93 -44.65
CA ARG A 5 24.28 -33.06 -43.47
C ARG A 5 24.71 -31.66 -43.87
N SER A 6 23.68 -30.90 -44.19
CA SER A 6 23.57 -29.46 -44.04
C SER A 6 24.07 -28.98 -42.66
N CYS A 7 24.89 -27.93 -42.64
CA CYS A 7 24.99 -27.02 -41.51
C CYS A 7 24.97 -25.59 -42.06
N SER A 8 23.78 -25.00 -42.09
CA SER A 8 23.57 -23.57 -42.28
C SER A 8 23.75 -22.91 -40.91
N VAL A 9 24.78 -22.08 -40.74
CA VAL A 9 24.90 -21.21 -39.56
C VAL A 9 24.35 -19.85 -39.94
N ALA A 10 23.05 -19.69 -39.75
CA ALA A 10 22.40 -18.38 -39.73
C ALA A 10 22.12 -18.04 -38.27
N GLN A 11 23.00 -17.26 -37.64
CA GLN A 11 22.77 -16.83 -36.28
C GLN A 11 23.51 -15.52 -35.99
N LEU A 12 22.89 -14.38 -36.24
CA LEU A 12 23.15 -13.19 -35.43
C LEU A 12 21.91 -12.28 -35.40
N ARG A 13 21.43 -12.07 -34.16
CA ARG A 13 20.95 -10.80 -33.61
C ARG A 13 19.66 -10.27 -34.26
N GLY A 14 18.48 -10.48 -33.68
CA GLY A 14 18.16 -10.12 -32.31
C GLY A 14 17.93 -8.61 -32.21
N ILE A 15 16.74 -8.14 -32.63
CA ILE A 15 16.01 -7.00 -32.06
C ILE A 15 14.53 -7.32 -32.31
N GLN A 16 13.80 -7.71 -31.26
CA GLN A 16 12.34 -7.63 -31.30
C GLN A 16 11.96 -6.18 -30.97
N PRO A 17 11.32 -5.41 -31.86
CA PRO A 17 10.63 -4.20 -31.43
C PRO A 17 9.40 -4.65 -30.63
N ARG A 18 9.51 -4.60 -29.31
CA ARG A 18 8.38 -4.82 -28.40
C ARG A 18 7.67 -3.48 -28.20
N ASP A 19 7.15 -2.90 -29.28
CA ASP A 19 6.27 -1.73 -29.22
C ASP A 19 4.88 -2.20 -28.78
N ARG A 20 4.78 -2.63 -27.52
CA ARG A 20 3.51 -2.71 -26.81
C ARG A 20 3.42 -1.47 -25.96
N ALA A 21 3.10 -0.36 -26.62
CA ALA A 21 2.52 0.81 -25.95
C ALA A 21 1.33 0.29 -25.14
N THR A 22 1.56 0.03 -23.86
CA THR A 22 0.51 -0.30 -22.92
C THR A 22 -0.11 1.05 -22.62
N GLU A 23 -1.06 1.45 -23.45
CA GLU A 23 -2.06 2.44 -23.12
C GLU A 23 -2.70 2.01 -21.80
N GLN A 24 -2.16 2.53 -20.69
CA GLN A 24 -2.74 2.29 -19.39
C GLN A 24 -4.08 3.03 -19.38
N PRO A 25 -5.21 2.36 -19.16
CA PRO A 25 -6.47 3.05 -18.97
C PRO A 25 -6.33 3.94 -17.73
N VAL A 26 -6.60 5.23 -17.89
CA VAL A 26 -6.65 6.18 -16.78
C VAL A 26 -7.84 5.79 -15.90
N ILE A 27 -7.59 5.02 -14.84
CA ILE A 27 -8.61 4.66 -13.89
C ILE A 27 -8.87 5.91 -13.04
N SER A 28 -9.93 6.64 -13.37
CA SER A 28 -10.44 7.73 -12.54
C SER A 28 -11.16 7.12 -11.33
N TYR A 29 -10.43 6.87 -10.26
CA TYR A 29 -11.06 6.52 -8.99
C TYR A 29 -11.79 7.76 -8.46
N PRO A 30 -13.12 7.72 -8.28
CA PRO A 30 -13.81 8.77 -7.56
C PRO A 30 -13.24 8.80 -6.15
N PHE A 31 -12.64 9.93 -5.77
CA PHE A 31 -12.14 10.15 -4.41
C PHE A 31 -13.35 10.03 -3.47
N PRO A 32 -13.39 9.03 -2.57
CA PRO A 32 -14.50 8.94 -1.62
C PRO A 32 -14.57 10.22 -0.79
N PRO A 33 -15.78 10.66 -0.37
CA PRO A 33 -15.88 11.77 0.58
C PRO A 33 -15.07 11.40 1.82
N MET A 34 -14.16 12.29 2.21
CA MET A 34 -13.34 12.18 3.41
C MET A 34 -14.24 11.77 4.57
N SER A 35 -14.24 10.48 4.92
CA SER A 35 -14.74 10.08 6.22
C SER A 35 -13.66 10.54 7.18
N ASP A 36 -14.01 11.39 8.13
CA ASP A 36 -13.12 11.87 9.20
C ASP A 36 -12.63 10.73 10.13
N GLU A 37 -12.83 9.47 9.73
CA GLU A 37 -12.22 8.33 10.39
C GLU A 37 -10.74 8.24 9.96
N PRO A 38 -9.82 8.30 10.92
CA PRO A 38 -8.39 8.33 10.65
C PRO A 38 -7.90 7.02 10.01
N GLU A 39 -7.01 7.10 9.02
CA GLU A 39 -6.36 5.92 8.45
C GLU A 39 -5.39 5.24 9.43
N TYR A 40 -4.88 5.99 10.41
CA TYR A 40 -3.97 5.50 11.44
C TYR A 40 -4.08 6.33 12.72
N LEU A 41 -3.71 5.71 13.84
CA LEU A 41 -3.60 6.38 15.13
C LEU A 41 -2.12 6.46 15.55
N ILE A 42 -1.72 7.55 16.18
CA ILE A 42 -0.37 7.74 16.70
C ILE A 42 -0.36 7.31 18.17
N CYS A 43 0.47 6.32 18.51
CA CYS A 43 0.64 5.89 19.89
C CYS A 43 1.52 6.89 20.66
N LEU A 44 1.00 7.53 21.70
CA LEU A 44 1.70 8.52 22.53
C LEU A 44 2.80 7.92 23.41
N GLN A 45 2.78 6.60 23.61
CA GLN A 45 3.80 5.91 24.40
C GLN A 45 5.09 5.68 23.62
N CYS A 46 5.03 5.60 22.29
CA CYS A 46 6.20 5.28 21.46
C CYS A 46 6.27 6.05 20.13
N ASP A 47 5.46 7.10 19.96
CA ASP A 47 5.34 7.93 18.76
C ASP A 47 5.27 7.12 17.46
N THR A 48 4.63 5.94 17.51
CA THR A 48 4.57 5.00 16.39
C THR A 48 3.15 4.91 15.84
N PRO A 49 2.96 4.99 14.50
CA PRO A 49 1.66 4.82 13.89
C PRO A 49 1.15 3.38 14.05
N THR A 50 -0.13 3.27 14.40
CA THR A 50 -0.83 2.01 14.67
C THR A 50 -2.06 1.90 13.79
N TYR A 51 -2.20 0.75 13.14
CA TYR A 51 -3.28 0.43 12.19
C TYR A 51 -4.24 -0.66 12.73
N GLN A 52 -3.96 -1.20 13.91
CA GLN A 52 -4.78 -2.24 14.53
C GLN A 52 -5.69 -1.61 15.58
N PHE A 53 -6.86 -1.19 15.13
CA PHE A 53 -7.91 -0.66 15.99
C PHE A 53 -9.29 -0.98 15.41
N GLU A 54 -10.30 -0.89 16.27
CA GLU A 54 -11.70 -1.10 15.93
C GLU A 54 -12.53 0.08 16.43
N TYR A 55 -13.32 0.66 15.53
CA TYR A 55 -14.32 1.67 15.85
C TYR A 55 -15.69 1.00 15.96
N VAL A 56 -16.37 1.23 17.09
CA VAL A 56 -17.75 0.78 17.29
C VAL A 56 -18.62 2.00 17.50
N LYS A 57 -19.59 2.20 16.60
CA LYS A 57 -20.51 3.37 16.61
C LYS A 57 -19.79 4.72 16.57
N GLY A 58 -18.68 4.82 15.83
CA GLY A 58 -17.91 6.06 15.68
C GLY A 58 -17.09 6.44 16.92
N LYS A 59 -16.83 5.50 17.83
CA LYS A 59 -15.90 5.65 18.94
C LYS A 59 -14.86 4.54 18.91
N LEU A 60 -13.62 4.88 19.24
CA LEU A 60 -12.52 3.92 19.34
C LEU A 60 -12.87 2.92 20.45
N ALA A 61 -13.16 1.68 20.08
CA ALA A 61 -13.57 0.63 21.00
C ALA A 61 -12.38 -0.20 21.48
N GLN A 62 -11.45 -0.47 20.57
CA GLN A 62 -10.25 -1.24 20.85
C GLN A 62 -9.11 -0.74 19.98
N VAL A 63 -7.90 -0.71 20.52
CA VAL A 63 -6.66 -0.38 19.79
C VAL A 63 -5.52 -1.15 20.43
N VAL A 64 -4.53 -1.59 19.64
CA VAL A 64 -3.34 -2.26 20.15
C VAL A 64 -2.12 -1.79 19.36
N CYS A 65 -1.12 -1.26 20.05
CA CYS A 65 0.17 -0.95 19.46
C CYS A 65 1.05 -2.20 19.39
N ASN A 66 1.52 -2.57 18.19
CA ASN A 66 2.42 -3.71 18.01
C ASN A 66 3.87 -3.42 18.44
N THR A 67 4.21 -2.16 18.73
CA THR A 67 5.57 -1.74 19.07
C THR A 67 5.80 -1.75 20.57
N CYS A 68 4.93 -1.09 21.34
CA CYS A 68 5.03 -1.00 22.79
C CYS A 68 4.05 -1.90 23.54
N GLY A 69 3.04 -2.44 22.86
CA GLY A 69 2.00 -3.27 23.47
C GLY A 69 0.91 -2.48 24.20
N ALA A 70 0.86 -1.16 24.07
CA ALA A 70 -0.22 -0.35 24.66
C ALA A 70 -1.57 -0.70 24.02
N ASP A 71 -2.60 -0.88 24.84
CA ASP A 71 -3.98 -1.17 24.42
C ASP A 71 -5.01 -0.16 24.93
N ASP A 72 -4.57 0.82 25.73
CA ASP A 72 -5.41 1.88 26.25
C ASP A 72 -5.74 2.92 25.17
N PRO A 73 -7.01 3.15 24.81
CA PRO A 73 -7.39 4.08 23.73
C PRO A 73 -7.04 5.55 24.02
N SER A 74 -6.81 5.90 25.29
CA SER A 74 -6.36 7.26 25.67
C SER A 74 -4.90 7.53 25.31
N ASP A 75 -4.10 6.49 25.05
CA ASP A 75 -2.71 6.61 24.62
C ASP A 75 -2.57 6.71 23.09
N PHE A 76 -3.67 6.96 22.38
CA PHE A 76 -3.70 7.06 20.92
C PHE A 76 -4.42 8.33 20.49
N LEU A 77 -3.83 9.07 19.55
CA LEU A 77 -4.42 10.27 18.96
C LEU A 77 -4.38 10.21 17.44
N THR A 78 -5.34 10.87 16.81
CA THR A 78 -5.30 11.15 15.37
C THR A 78 -4.43 12.36 15.07
N GLU A 79 -3.93 12.46 13.84
CA GLU A 79 -3.21 13.64 13.36
C GLU A 79 -4.08 14.91 13.46
N ALA A 80 -5.38 14.79 13.16
CA ALA A 80 -6.35 15.89 13.26
C ALA A 80 -6.57 16.36 14.71
N GLU A 81 -6.75 15.44 15.66
CA GLU A 81 -6.92 15.79 17.09
C GLU A 81 -5.66 16.43 17.69
N LEU A 82 -4.46 16.06 17.18
CA LEU A 82 -3.20 16.66 17.61
C LEU A 82 -3.10 18.13 17.16
N GLU A 83 -3.56 18.44 15.95
CA GLU A 83 -3.57 19.81 15.40
C GLU A 83 -4.60 20.71 16.10
N GLU A 84 -5.76 20.18 16.49
CA GLU A 84 -6.82 20.94 17.17
C GLU A 84 -6.47 21.39 18.60
N GLN A 85 -5.50 20.75 19.26
CA GLN A 85 -5.05 21.13 20.61
C GLN A 85 -4.01 22.26 20.65
N SER A 86 -3.63 22.84 19.48
CA SER A 86 -2.58 23.87 19.37
C SER A 86 -3.08 25.32 19.33
#